data_AF-A0A366ZQL5-F1
#
_entry.id   AF-A0A366ZQL5-F1
#
_cell.length_a   1.000
_cell.length_b   1.000
_cell.length_c   1.000
_cell.angle_alpha   90.00
_cell.angle_beta   90.00
_cell.angle_gamma   90.00
#
_symmetry.space_group_name_H-M   'P 1'
#
loop_
_entity.id
_entity.type
_entity.pdbx_description
1 polymer ?
#
loop_
_entity_poly.entity_id
_entity_poly.type
_entity_poly.pdbx_seq_one_letter_code
_entity_poly.pdbx_strand_id
1 'polypeptide(L)'
;MRPSRTPSKARTPSEVSQPSWPTPEPGRRHMQVSAGVGVDIVRIGQLEAMLANGGSSFQQLCWTVDELVHCDGSAPRLAARWAAKEAVMKALGRGIGDIDPTDIEIAGSDGQQPAVRLRGSAWALAEELQVDLAVSMSHEDDLAIAVVVATPRSSGGCARCHQEGGDHGTE
;
A
#
# COMPACT_ATOMS: atom_id res chain seq x y z
N MET A 1 -25.57 -18.34 -44.08
CA MET A 1 -24.49 -19.33 -43.87
C MET A 1 -23.66 -18.90 -42.66
N ARG A 2 -23.80 -19.59 -41.52
CA ARG A 2 -23.00 -19.36 -40.30
C ARG A 2 -21.75 -20.25 -40.38
N PRO A 3 -20.52 -19.74 -40.20
CA PRO A 3 -19.35 -20.61 -40.09
C PRO A 3 -19.34 -21.26 -38.69
N SER A 4 -19.16 -22.58 -38.69
CA SER A 4 -18.97 -23.42 -37.51
C SER A 4 -17.66 -23.07 -36.80
N ARG A 5 -17.72 -22.62 -35.54
CA ARG A 5 -16.55 -22.49 -34.68
C ARG A 5 -16.22 -23.86 -34.06
N THR A 6 -15.04 -24.37 -34.38
CA THR A 6 -14.43 -25.51 -33.68
C THR A 6 -14.03 -25.08 -32.26
N PRO A 7 -14.29 -25.88 -31.21
CA PRO A 7 -13.85 -25.52 -29.86
C PRO A 7 -12.32 -25.67 -29.75
N SER A 8 -11.65 -24.59 -29.33
CA SER A 8 -10.24 -24.60 -28.95
C SER A 8 -10.07 -25.44 -27.68
N LYS A 9 -9.17 -26.43 -27.71
CA LYS A 9 -8.85 -27.28 -26.54
C LYS A 9 -8.33 -26.40 -25.39
N ALA A 10 -9.01 -26.44 -24.26
CA ALA A 10 -8.53 -25.83 -23.02
C ALA A 10 -7.16 -26.44 -22.64
N ARG A 11 -6.17 -25.58 -22.37
CA ARG A 11 -4.86 -26.00 -21.85
C ARG A 11 -5.05 -26.53 -20.42
N THR A 12 -4.38 -27.63 -20.11
CA THR A 12 -4.34 -28.26 -18.79
C THR A 12 -3.59 -27.40 -17.77
N PRO A 13 -3.90 -27.45 -16.45
CA PRO A 13 -3.35 -26.52 -15.46
C PRO A 13 -1.89 -26.76 -15.04
N SER A 14 -1.13 -27.61 -15.74
CA SER A 14 0.14 -28.16 -15.24
C SER A 14 1.41 -27.39 -15.63
N GLU A 15 1.29 -26.18 -16.19
CA GLU A 15 2.44 -25.41 -16.74
C GLU A 15 2.64 -24.03 -16.09
N VAL A 16 2.10 -23.80 -14.89
CA VAL A 16 2.51 -22.64 -14.09
C VAL A 16 3.75 -23.03 -13.30
N SER A 17 4.94 -22.77 -13.86
CA SER A 17 6.20 -22.82 -13.11
C SER A 17 6.09 -21.86 -11.92
N GLN A 18 5.97 -22.41 -10.71
CA GLN A 18 6.03 -21.61 -9.50
C GLN A 18 7.41 -20.94 -9.40
N PRO A 19 7.49 -19.65 -9.01
CA PRO A 19 8.78 -19.03 -8.74
C PRO A 19 9.47 -19.80 -7.60
N SER A 20 10.71 -20.25 -7.85
CA SER A 20 11.53 -20.92 -6.84
C SER A 20 12.01 -19.87 -5.83
N TRP A 21 11.26 -19.69 -4.75
CA TRP A 21 11.73 -18.91 -3.61
C TRP A 21 12.93 -19.62 -2.98
N PRO A 22 14.03 -18.91 -2.67
CA PRO A 22 15.14 -19.50 -1.94
C PRO A 22 14.65 -19.96 -0.56
N THR A 23 14.91 -21.22 -0.22
CA THR A 23 14.61 -21.76 1.10
C THR A 23 15.47 -21.04 2.14
N PRO A 24 14.89 -20.55 3.25
CA PRO A 24 15.68 -19.93 4.31
C PRO A 24 16.63 -20.97 4.94
N GLU A 25 17.90 -20.60 5.09
CA GLU A 25 18.91 -21.43 5.76
C GLU A 25 18.57 -21.63 7.25
N PRO A 26 18.64 -22.87 7.77
CA PRO A 26 18.32 -23.15 9.17
C PRO A 26 19.36 -22.52 10.10
N GLY A 27 18.92 -21.67 11.03
CA GLY A 27 19.76 -21.17 12.13
C GLY A 27 19.85 -19.64 12.27
N ARG A 28 19.39 -18.86 11.30
CA ARG A 28 19.15 -17.42 11.51
C ARG A 28 17.68 -17.19 11.76
N ARG A 29 17.30 -16.78 12.97
CA ARG A 29 16.06 -16.04 13.19
C ARG A 29 16.22 -14.64 12.61
N HIS A 30 16.31 -14.56 11.27
CA HIS A 30 15.91 -13.35 10.59
C HIS A 30 14.42 -13.25 10.86
N MET A 31 13.99 -12.26 11.63
CA MET A 31 12.62 -11.79 11.57
C MET A 31 12.44 -11.40 10.10
N GLN A 32 11.91 -12.30 9.28
CA GLN A 32 11.60 -12.01 7.89
C GLN A 32 10.49 -10.97 7.96
N VAL A 33 10.87 -9.70 7.92
CA VAL A 33 9.92 -8.63 7.66
C VAL A 33 9.45 -8.87 6.24
N SER A 34 8.25 -9.42 6.10
CA SER A 34 7.66 -9.71 4.80
C SER A 34 7.21 -8.40 4.17
N ALA A 35 7.62 -8.15 2.93
CA ALA A 35 7.04 -7.08 2.14
C ALA A 35 5.53 -7.32 1.96
N GLY A 36 4.74 -6.25 2.04
CA GLY A 36 3.29 -6.27 1.90
C GLY A 36 2.84 -5.52 0.65
N VAL A 37 1.69 -5.89 0.10
CA VAL A 37 1.05 -5.15 -0.99
C VAL A 37 -0.44 -5.02 -0.72
N GLY A 38 -0.98 -3.85 -1.02
CA GLY A 38 -2.41 -3.58 -0.97
C GLY A 38 -2.87 -2.90 -2.25
N VAL A 39 -4.04 -3.29 -2.74
CA VAL A 39 -4.71 -2.63 -3.86
C VAL A 39 -6.18 -2.47 -3.52
N ASP A 40 -6.76 -1.36 -3.92
CA ASP A 40 -8.19 -1.14 -3.80
C ASP A 40 -8.74 -0.31 -4.95
N ILE A 41 -10.01 -0.52 -5.27
CA ILE A 41 -10.76 0.19 -6.32
C ILE A 41 -12.09 0.65 -5.73
N VAL A 42 -12.39 1.93 -5.93
CA VAL A 42 -13.61 2.59 -5.48
C VAL A 42 -14.40 3.07 -6.69
N ARG A 43 -15.71 2.81 -6.70
CA ARG A 43 -16.63 3.45 -7.65
C ARG A 43 -17.02 4.83 -7.15
N ILE A 44 -16.75 5.86 -7.95
CA ILE A 44 -16.94 7.26 -7.57
C ILE A 44 -18.43 7.55 -7.36
N GLY A 45 -19.30 7.13 -8.27
CA GLY A 45 -20.74 7.36 -8.16
C GLY A 45 -21.37 6.66 -6.94
N GLN A 46 -20.80 5.54 -6.49
CA GLN A 46 -21.23 4.91 -5.23
C GLN A 46 -20.80 5.74 -4.02
N LEU A 47 -19.57 6.25 -4.02
CA LEU A 47 -19.09 7.13 -2.96
C LEU A 47 -19.90 8.44 -2.91
N GLU A 48 -20.22 9.03 -4.05
CA GLU A 48 -21.08 10.22 -4.12
C GLU A 48 -22.45 9.98 -3.47
N ALA A 49 -23.09 8.85 -3.78
CA ALA A 49 -24.35 8.48 -3.14
C ALA A 49 -24.19 8.31 -1.62
N MET A 50 -23.08 7.74 -1.16
CA MET A 50 -22.79 7.60 0.27
C MET A 50 -22.54 8.95 0.94
N LEU A 51 -21.79 9.85 0.31
CA LEU A 51 -21.53 11.20 0.79
C LEU A 51 -22.83 12.01 0.89
N ALA A 52 -23.70 11.90 -0.10
CA ALA A 52 -25.00 12.58 -0.11
C ALA A 52 -25.93 12.09 1.02
N ASN A 53 -25.90 10.79 1.33
CA ASN A 53 -26.76 10.20 2.36
C ASN A 53 -26.18 10.31 3.78
N GLY A 54 -24.86 10.21 3.94
CA GLY A 54 -24.16 10.15 5.23
C GLY A 54 -23.86 11.51 5.86
N GLY A 55 -23.96 12.60 5.09
CA GLY A 55 -23.70 13.95 5.57
C GLY A 55 -22.26 14.18 6.07
N SER A 56 -22.07 15.24 6.84
CA SER A 56 -20.74 15.65 7.34
C SER A 56 -20.12 14.67 8.34
N SER A 57 -20.94 13.92 9.10
CA SER A 57 -20.44 12.94 10.06
C SER A 57 -19.72 11.78 9.38
N PHE A 58 -20.24 11.28 8.25
CA PHE A 58 -19.56 10.23 7.48
C PHE A 58 -18.18 10.69 6.98
N GLN A 59 -18.09 11.95 6.53
CA GLN A 59 -16.82 12.50 6.06
C GLN A 59 -15.74 12.53 7.15
N GLN A 60 -16.12 12.93 8.36
CA GLN A 60 -15.20 13.01 9.50
C GLN A 60 -14.76 11.65 10.04
N LEU A 61 -15.51 10.58 9.76
CA LEU A 61 -15.13 9.20 10.10
C LEU A 61 -14.14 8.60 9.10
N CYS A 62 -14.14 9.09 7.86
CA CYS A 62 -13.36 8.50 6.76
C CYS A 62 -12.08 9.28 6.44
N TRP A 63 -12.11 10.61 6.52
CA TRP A 63 -11.02 11.48 6.09
C TRP A 63 -10.57 12.41 7.20
N THR A 64 -9.29 12.76 7.19
CA THR A 64 -8.77 13.80 8.08
C THR A 64 -9.22 15.18 7.62
N VAL A 65 -9.15 16.17 8.51
CA VAL A 65 -9.48 17.57 8.17
C VAL A 65 -8.63 18.08 7.01
N ASP A 66 -7.33 17.76 7.00
CA ASP A 66 -6.41 18.19 5.94
C ASP A 66 -6.76 17.57 4.57
N GLU A 67 -7.22 16.32 4.55
CA GLU A 67 -7.70 15.66 3.34
C GLU A 67 -8.99 16.30 2.82
N LEU A 68 -9.95 16.59 3.71
CA LEU A 68 -11.22 17.23 3.34
C LEU A 68 -10.99 18.63 2.77
N VAL A 69 -10.12 19.42 3.41
CA VAL A 69 -9.73 20.75 2.92
C VAL A 69 -9.04 20.66 1.56
N HIS A 70 -8.12 19.71 1.38
CA HIS A 70 -7.43 19.52 0.11
C HIS A 70 -8.38 19.08 -1.02
N CYS A 71 -9.33 18.19 -0.73
CA CYS A 71 -10.22 17.65 -1.75
C CYS A 71 -11.29 18.65 -2.18
N ASP A 72 -11.64 19.63 -1.34
CA ASP A 72 -12.61 20.70 -1.63
C ASP A 72 -13.93 20.15 -2.20
N GLY A 73 -14.46 19.10 -1.57
CA GLY A 73 -15.70 18.44 -1.98
C GLY A 73 -15.61 17.59 -3.26
N SER A 74 -14.44 17.46 -3.88
CA SER A 74 -14.25 16.62 -5.08
C SER A 74 -14.37 15.13 -4.77
N ALA A 75 -15.46 14.51 -5.22
CA ALA A 75 -15.69 13.08 -5.02
C ALA A 75 -14.62 12.18 -5.66
N PRO A 76 -14.11 12.42 -6.89
CA PRO A 76 -12.99 11.65 -7.44
C PRO A 76 -11.73 11.69 -6.56
N ARG A 77 -11.39 12.85 -6.01
CA ARG A 77 -10.23 13.01 -5.11
C ARG A 77 -10.43 12.30 -3.77
N LEU A 78 -11.64 12.36 -3.22
CA LEU A 78 -11.99 11.64 -2.00
C LEU A 78 -11.98 10.11 -2.22
N ALA A 79 -12.47 9.65 -3.36
CA ALA A 79 -12.46 8.25 -3.75
C ALA A 79 -11.05 7.70 -3.90
N ALA A 80 -10.15 8.43 -4.55
CA ALA A 80 -8.75 8.02 -4.69
C ALA A 80 -8.04 7.92 -3.33
N ARG A 81 -8.36 8.82 -2.38
CA ARG A 81 -7.85 8.73 -1.00
C ARG A 81 -8.47 7.58 -0.21
N TRP A 82 -9.76 7.30 -0.41
CA TRP A 82 -10.42 6.15 0.20
C TRP A 82 -9.80 4.83 -0.28
N ALA A 83 -9.61 4.69 -1.60
CA ALA A 83 -8.89 3.55 -2.18
C ALA A 83 -7.48 3.41 -1.58
N ALA A 84 -6.76 4.53 -1.42
CA ALA A 84 -5.42 4.53 -0.84
C ALA A 84 -5.43 4.10 0.64
N LYS A 85 -6.38 4.55 1.45
CA LYS A 85 -6.54 4.11 2.85
C LYS A 85 -6.81 2.61 2.93
N GLU A 86 -7.71 2.09 2.12
CA GLU A 86 -7.97 0.64 2.05
C GLU A 86 -6.76 -0.15 1.59
N ALA A 87 -6.02 0.35 0.59
CA ALA A 87 -4.78 -0.25 0.14
C ALA A 87 -3.71 -0.25 1.26
N VAL A 88 -3.61 0.81 2.07
CA VAL A 88 -2.71 0.84 3.24
C VAL A 88 -3.08 -0.24 4.25
N MET A 89 -4.35 -0.34 4.63
CA MET A 89 -4.82 -1.37 5.58
C MET A 89 -4.46 -2.78 5.08
N LYS A 90 -4.72 -3.06 3.81
CA LYS A 90 -4.38 -4.34 3.17
C LYS A 90 -2.87 -4.61 3.15
N ALA A 91 -2.05 -3.61 2.83
CA ALA A 91 -0.60 -3.74 2.80
C ALA A 91 -0.01 -4.04 4.19
N LEU A 92 -0.64 -3.54 5.25
CA LEU A 92 -0.31 -3.85 6.66
C LEU A 92 -0.92 -5.18 7.16
N GLY A 93 -1.63 -5.92 6.30
CA GLY A 93 -2.25 -7.19 6.66
C GLY A 93 -3.46 -7.07 7.60
N ARG A 94 -4.21 -5.96 7.49
CA ARG A 94 -5.43 -5.68 8.26
C ARG A 94 -6.59 -5.26 7.36
N GLY A 95 -7.81 -5.32 7.90
CA GLY A 95 -9.03 -4.86 7.22
C GLY A 95 -9.64 -3.61 7.86
N ILE A 96 -10.75 -3.14 7.27
CA ILE A 96 -11.59 -2.11 7.89
C ILE A 96 -12.11 -2.62 9.24
N GLY A 97 -11.97 -1.80 10.28
CA GLY A 97 -12.38 -2.12 11.65
C GLY A 97 -11.22 -2.48 12.59
N ASP A 98 -10.05 -2.85 12.04
CA ASP A 98 -8.82 -3.03 12.82
C ASP A 98 -8.03 -1.73 12.98
N ILE A 99 -8.19 -0.82 12.00
CA ILE A 99 -7.53 0.47 11.91
C ILE A 99 -8.59 1.52 11.60
N ASP A 100 -8.58 2.62 12.35
CA ASP A 100 -9.44 3.76 12.07
C ASP A 100 -8.99 4.44 10.76
N PRO A 101 -9.87 4.71 9.78
CA PRO A 101 -9.46 5.34 8.52
C PRO A 101 -8.78 6.70 8.70
N THR A 102 -9.11 7.43 9.76
CA THR A 102 -8.49 8.72 10.10
C THR A 102 -7.08 8.61 10.69
N ASP A 103 -6.65 7.41 11.12
CA ASP A 103 -5.26 7.13 11.48
C ASP A 103 -4.34 7.06 10.26
N ILE A 104 -4.91 7.01 9.05
CA ILE A 104 -4.19 6.99 7.78
C ILE A 104 -4.52 8.28 7.02
N GLU A 105 -3.54 9.15 6.83
CA GLU A 105 -3.69 10.35 6.02
C GLU A 105 -2.90 10.21 4.71
N ILE A 106 -3.56 10.49 3.59
CA ILE A 106 -2.94 10.55 2.27
C ILE A 106 -2.60 11.99 1.95
N ALA A 107 -1.36 12.36 2.28
CA ALA A 107 -0.81 13.68 2.06
C ALA A 107 -0.26 13.80 0.63
N GLY A 108 -0.38 14.98 0.04
CA GLY A 108 0.17 15.25 -1.29
C GLY A 108 -0.56 16.38 -1.98
N SER A 109 0.19 17.21 -2.71
CA SER A 109 -0.35 18.26 -3.58
C SER A 109 -0.40 17.77 -5.02
N ASP A 110 -1.23 18.40 -5.84
CA ASP A 110 -1.30 18.09 -7.27
C ASP A 110 0.10 18.13 -7.90
N GLY A 111 0.44 17.07 -8.65
CA GLY A 111 1.73 16.93 -9.32
C GLY A 111 2.91 16.51 -8.43
N GLN A 112 2.70 16.23 -7.15
CA GLN A 112 3.69 15.62 -6.27
C GLN A 112 3.36 14.16 -5.98
N GLN A 113 4.38 13.37 -5.62
CA GLN A 113 4.16 11.99 -5.18
C GLN A 113 3.33 11.99 -3.87
N PRO A 114 2.21 11.26 -3.81
CA PRO A 114 1.45 11.13 -2.58
C PRO A 114 2.27 10.38 -1.52
N ALA A 115 2.09 10.77 -0.26
CA ALA A 115 2.77 10.21 0.90
C ALA A 115 1.74 9.73 1.93
N VAL A 116 2.04 8.61 2.59
CA VAL A 116 1.22 8.09 3.67
C VAL A 116 1.73 8.64 5.00
N ARG A 117 0.85 9.24 5.79
CA ARG A 117 1.13 9.63 7.17
C ARG A 117 0.27 8.79 8.10
N LEU A 118 0.91 8.05 8.99
CA LEU A 118 0.24 7.16 9.93
C LEU A 118 0.20 7.79 11.33
N ARG A 119 -0.88 7.53 12.05
CA ARG A 119 -1.10 7.89 13.46
C ARG A 119 -1.74 6.71 14.19
N GLY A 120 -1.89 6.82 15.50
CA GLY A 120 -2.67 5.88 16.32
C GLY A 120 -2.32 4.41 16.09
N SER A 121 -3.36 3.61 15.85
CA SER A 121 -3.30 2.16 15.62
C SER A 121 -2.52 1.80 14.36
N ALA A 122 -2.69 2.55 13.28
CA ALA A 122 -2.01 2.33 12.02
C ALA A 122 -0.49 2.50 12.15
N TRP A 123 -0.07 3.55 12.87
CA TRP A 123 1.35 3.82 13.12
C TRP A 123 1.98 2.73 13.98
N ALA A 124 1.33 2.35 15.09
CA ALA A 124 1.82 1.29 15.96
C ALA A 124 2.04 -0.03 15.22
N LEU A 125 1.12 -0.38 14.30
CA LEU A 125 1.25 -1.58 13.48
C LEU A 125 2.39 -1.48 12.46
N ALA A 126 2.56 -0.35 11.78
CA ALA A 126 3.66 -0.16 10.85
C ALA A 126 5.03 -0.21 11.56
N GLU A 127 5.11 0.30 12.80
CA GLU A 127 6.28 0.16 13.66
C GLU A 127 6.50 -1.29 14.09
N GLU A 128 5.46 -2.03 14.51
CA GLU A 128 5.59 -3.45 14.85
C GLU A 128 6.12 -4.27 13.66
N LEU A 129 5.60 -3.99 12.47
CA LEU A 129 6.02 -4.64 11.24
C LEU A 129 7.35 -4.11 10.70
N GLN A 130 7.89 -3.00 11.23
CA GLN A 130 9.11 -2.34 10.75
C GLN A 130 9.07 -2.10 9.23
N VAL A 131 7.99 -1.48 8.72
CA VAL A 131 7.81 -1.20 7.29
C VAL A 131 7.70 0.28 6.97
N ASP A 132 8.17 0.64 5.77
CA ASP A 132 7.87 1.90 5.10
C ASP A 132 6.81 1.67 4.02
N LEU A 133 5.98 2.68 3.79
CA LEU A 133 4.88 2.62 2.82
C LEU A 133 5.13 3.56 1.64
N ALA A 134 5.00 3.02 0.43
CA ALA A 134 4.92 3.81 -0.80
C ALA A 134 3.51 3.65 -1.40
N VAL A 135 2.91 4.76 -1.83
CA VAL A 135 1.56 4.78 -2.40
C VAL A 135 1.57 5.38 -3.80
N SER A 136 0.73 4.83 -4.67
CA SER A 136 0.36 5.41 -5.95
C SER A 136 -1.15 5.31 -6.10
N MET A 137 -1.78 6.36 -6.63
CA MET A 137 -3.23 6.40 -6.79
C MET A 137 -3.57 7.17 -8.06
N SER A 138 -4.70 6.82 -8.66
CA SER A 138 -5.23 7.47 -9.85
C SER A 138 -6.76 7.40 -9.83
N HIS A 139 -7.39 8.27 -10.61
CA HIS A 139 -8.82 8.19 -10.87
C HIS A 139 -9.09 8.56 -12.32
N GLU A 140 -10.05 7.87 -12.93
CA GLU A 140 -10.51 8.09 -14.29
C GLU A 140 -11.99 7.72 -14.38
N ASP A 141 -12.79 8.55 -15.03
CA ASP A 141 -14.24 8.39 -15.15
C ASP A 141 -14.93 8.10 -13.80
N ASP A 142 -15.50 6.91 -13.63
CA ASP A 142 -16.23 6.47 -12.44
C ASP A 142 -15.38 5.60 -11.48
N LEU A 143 -14.08 5.52 -11.70
CA LEU A 143 -13.20 4.64 -10.93
C LEU A 143 -12.05 5.42 -10.30
N ALA A 144 -11.76 5.10 -9.05
CA ALA A 144 -10.52 5.47 -8.39
C ALA A 144 -9.80 4.20 -7.93
N ILE A 145 -8.48 4.17 -8.08
CA ILE A 145 -7.63 3.03 -7.72
C ILE A 145 -6.43 3.51 -6.93
N ALA A 146 -5.99 2.70 -5.99
CA ALA A 146 -4.72 2.89 -5.32
C ALA A 146 -3.97 1.57 -5.12
N VAL A 147 -2.64 1.68 -5.15
CA VAL A 147 -1.71 0.60 -4.86
C VAL A 147 -0.73 1.08 -3.79
N VAL A 148 -0.53 0.26 -2.78
CA VAL A 148 0.43 0.50 -1.69
C VAL A 148 1.40 -0.66 -1.60
N VAL A 149 2.68 -0.34 -1.45
CA VAL A 149 3.74 -1.31 -1.18
C VAL A 149 4.31 -1.01 0.19
N ALA A 150 4.33 -2.03 1.05
CA ALA A 150 5.03 -2.01 2.33
C ALA A 150 6.38 -2.71 2.18
N THR A 151 7.47 -1.96 2.33
CA THR A 151 8.83 -2.49 2.26
C THR A 151 9.44 -2.54 3.65
N PRO A 152 10.20 -3.60 4.01
CA PRO A 152 10.97 -3.61 5.23
C PRO A 152 11.85 -2.36 5.36
N ARG A 153 11.84 -1.74 6.53
CA ARG A 153 12.78 -0.67 6.85
C ARG A 153 14.17 -1.26 6.79
N SER A 154 15.02 -0.65 5.98
CA SER A 154 16.44 -0.97 6.02
C SER A 154 16.94 -0.54 7.39
N SER A 155 17.18 -1.48 8.30
CA SER A 155 17.97 -1.21 9.50
C SER A 155 19.27 -0.59 9.02
N GLY A 156 19.48 0.71 9.28
CA GLY A 156 20.59 1.48 8.74
C GLY A 156 21.85 0.64 8.70
N GLY A 157 22.39 0.43 7.50
CA GLY A 157 23.53 -0.45 7.29
C GLY A 157 24.61 -0.11 8.30
N CYS A 158 24.99 -1.11 9.10
CA CYS A 158 26.22 -1.11 9.87
C CYS A 158 27.32 -0.63 8.92
N ALA A 159 27.87 0.56 9.19
CA ALA A 159 29.14 0.97 8.63
C ALA A 159 30.17 -0.04 9.13
N ARG A 160 30.31 -1.15 8.39
CA ARG A 160 31.31 -2.15 8.68
C ARG A 160 32.65 -1.46 8.44
N CYS A 161 33.32 -1.25 9.57
CA CYS A 161 34.70 -0.85 9.71
C CYS A 161 35.55 -1.58 8.65
N HIS A 162 36.06 -0.85 7.67
CA HIS A 162 37.21 -1.33 6.92
C HIS A 162 38.42 -1.22 7.84
N GLN A 163 38.86 -2.38 8.29
CA GLN A 163 40.12 -2.60 8.99
C GLN A 163 41.03 -3.34 8.02
N GLU A 164 42.03 -2.65 7.47
CA GLU A 164 43.34 -3.20 7.11
C GLU A 164 44.31 -2.03 7.37
N GLY A 165 45.23 -2.07 8.34
CA GLY A 165 46.19 -3.15 8.56
C GLY A 165 47.44 -2.82 7.73
N GLY A 166 48.26 -1.89 8.21
CA GLY A 166 49.52 -1.48 7.59
C GLY A 166 50.57 -1.19 8.66
N ASP A 167 51.02 -2.24 9.33
CA ASP A 167 52.27 -2.30 10.08
C ASP A 167 53.44 -2.18 9.12
N HIS A 168 54.17 -1.05 9.13
CA HIS A 168 55.53 -0.94 8.59
C HIS A 168 56.40 -0.22 9.64
N GLY A 169 56.97 -0.99 10.56
CA GLY A 169 58.19 -0.57 11.24
C GLY A 169 59.38 -0.59 10.27
N THR A 170 60.25 0.41 10.35
CA THR A 170 61.71 0.28 10.55
C THR A 170 62.37 1.66 10.53
N GLU A 171 63.27 1.84 11.52
CA GLU A 171 64.31 2.88 11.73
C GLU A 171 63.92 4.27 12.24
#